data_AF-A0AA40ZS60-F1
#
_entry.id   AF-A0AA40ZS60-F1
#
_cell.length_a   1.000
_cell.length_b   1.000
_cell.length_c   1.000
_cell.angle_alpha   90.00
_cell.angle_beta   90.00
_cell.angle_gamma   90.00
#
_symmetry.space_group_name_H-M   'P 1'
#
loop_
_entity.id
_entity.type
_entity.pdbx_description
1 polymer ?
#
loop_
_entity_poly.entity_id
_entity_poly.type
_entity_poly.pdbx_seq_one_letter_code
_entity_poly.pdbx_strand_id
1 'polypeptide(L)'
;MVEDTIFIEQALDSLSNVPQAVSVFLNTSSPIYKSILDDIYKIATVIIASFNAWFAYVIFKLKNKKEDETKEADRKLALMKTLVLDYNLKHMYSFFDDLIVHLNELKQKNANKKDIEQHIQTDFKSLNESFINLLAAIDLNLHSELLQKSDNFRDKLVENIGDEGINLYVSQKYSELIEDPYCKFKQDMISCLFNYKGK
;
A
#
# COMPACT_ATOMS: atom_id res chain seq x y z
N MET A 1 -3.83 0.55 -20.26
CA MET A 1 -2.66 0.41 -21.15
C MET A 1 -3.04 -0.14 -22.53
N VAL A 2 -3.96 -1.12 -22.65
CA VAL A 2 -4.43 -1.62 -23.95
C VAL A 2 -5.49 -0.71 -24.59
N GLU A 3 -6.39 -0.12 -23.79
CA GLU A 3 -7.43 0.79 -24.29
C GLU A 3 -6.87 2.09 -24.89
N ASP A 4 -5.81 2.67 -24.30
CA ASP A 4 -5.19 3.91 -24.79
C ASP A 4 -4.56 3.76 -26.18
N THR A 5 -3.99 2.58 -26.48
CA THR A 5 -3.45 2.24 -27.81
C THR A 5 -4.54 2.15 -28.87
N ILE A 6 -5.72 1.62 -28.51
CA ILE A 6 -6.86 1.45 -29.43
C ILE A 6 -7.42 2.81 -29.85
N PHE A 7 -7.53 3.77 -28.93
CA PHE A 7 -8.00 5.11 -29.24
C PHE A 7 -7.03 5.89 -30.15
N ILE A 8 -5.71 5.69 -29.97
CA ILE A 8 -4.69 6.34 -30.81
C ILE A 8 -4.66 5.71 -32.21
N GLU A 9 -4.79 4.39 -32.32
CA GLU A 9 -4.87 3.69 -33.62
C GLU A 9 -6.12 4.09 -34.42
N GLN A 10 -7.28 4.14 -33.77
CA GLN A 10 -8.54 4.57 -34.40
C GLN A 10 -8.49 6.04 -34.87
N ALA A 11 -7.80 6.92 -34.13
CA ALA A 11 -7.58 8.30 -34.55
C ALA A 11 -6.64 8.41 -35.75
N LEU A 12 -5.61 7.55 -35.83
CA LEU A 12 -4.68 7.49 -36.97
C LEU A 12 -5.34 6.94 -38.23
N ASP A 13 -6.16 5.89 -38.12
CA ASP A 13 -6.89 5.31 -39.25
C ASP A 13 -7.98 6.26 -39.80
N SER A 14 -8.58 7.07 -38.92
CA SER A 14 -9.51 8.12 -39.33
C SER A 14 -8.82 9.25 -40.11
N LEU A 15 -7.52 9.47 -39.90
CA LEU A 15 -6.73 10.46 -40.66
C LEU A 15 -6.29 9.94 -42.03
N SER A 16 -6.10 8.62 -42.19
CA SER A 16 -5.59 8.02 -43.44
C SER A 16 -6.67 7.75 -44.48
N ASN A 17 -7.91 7.47 -44.06
CA ASN A 17 -8.99 6.99 -44.94
C ASN A 17 -10.00 8.06 -45.38
N VAL A 18 -10.08 9.21 -44.72
CA VAL A 18 -10.90 10.35 -45.17
C VAL A 18 -10.49 10.95 -46.55
N PRO A 19 -9.20 10.96 -46.96
CA PRO A 19 -8.79 11.51 -48.26
C PRO A 19 -9.34 10.76 -49.49
N GLN A 20 -9.59 9.44 -49.37
CA GLN A 20 -9.93 8.61 -50.53
C GLN A 20 -11.40 8.72 -50.96
N ALA A 21 -12.34 8.84 -50.03
CA ALA A 21 -13.76 8.94 -50.38
C ALA A 21 -14.13 10.33 -50.98
N VAL A 22 -13.47 11.39 -50.52
CA VAL A 22 -13.75 12.78 -50.95
C VAL A 22 -13.12 13.09 -52.31
N SER A 23 -11.94 12.53 -52.61
CA SER A 23 -11.24 12.76 -53.89
C SER A 23 -12.01 12.20 -55.10
N VAL A 24 -12.81 11.14 -54.93
CA VAL A 24 -13.64 10.55 -55.99
C VAL A 24 -14.86 11.42 -56.31
N PHE A 25 -15.48 12.04 -55.31
CA PHE A 25 -16.67 12.89 -55.48
C PHE A 25 -16.34 14.28 -56.09
N LEU A 26 -15.10 14.74 -55.91
CA LEU A 26 -14.61 16.02 -56.45
C LEU A 26 -14.30 15.99 -57.97
N ASN A 27 -14.31 14.83 -58.62
CA ASN A 27 -14.00 14.71 -60.06
C ASN A 27 -15.22 14.83 -60.98
N THR A 28 -16.44 14.90 -60.44
CA THR A 28 -17.71 14.96 -61.21
C THR A 28 -18.48 16.27 -61.06
N SER A 29 -17.96 17.25 -60.31
CA SER A 29 -18.63 18.54 -60.05
C SER A 29 -17.99 19.72 -60.80
N SER A 30 -18.82 20.70 -61.18
CA SER A 30 -18.42 21.93 -61.89
C SER A 30 -17.27 22.66 -61.16
N PRO A 31 -16.30 23.26 -61.90
CA PRO A 31 -15.04 23.77 -61.36
C PRO A 31 -15.18 24.76 -60.19
N ILE A 32 -16.29 25.50 -60.13
CA ILE A 32 -16.57 26.48 -59.07
C ILE A 32 -16.90 25.80 -57.74
N TYR A 33 -17.66 24.71 -57.77
CA TYR A 33 -18.05 23.97 -56.56
C TYR A 33 -16.87 23.18 -55.97
N LYS A 34 -15.96 22.70 -56.82
CA LYS A 34 -14.74 21.97 -56.42
C LYS A 34 -13.80 22.84 -55.59
N SER A 35 -13.56 24.09 -56.00
CA SER A 35 -12.69 25.02 -55.26
C SER A 35 -13.29 25.43 -53.91
N ILE A 36 -14.58 25.74 -53.86
CA ILE A 36 -15.25 26.14 -52.60
C ILE A 36 -15.26 24.97 -51.60
N LEU A 37 -15.52 23.75 -52.08
CA LEU A 37 -15.55 22.57 -51.21
C LEU A 37 -14.16 22.19 -50.69
N ASP A 38 -13.12 22.34 -51.52
CA ASP A 38 -11.73 22.08 -51.13
C ASP A 38 -11.20 23.10 -50.09
N ASP A 39 -11.60 24.37 -50.22
CA ASP A 39 -11.27 25.40 -49.23
C ASP A 39 -11.97 25.14 -47.88
N ILE A 40 -13.25 24.76 -47.89
CA ILE A 40 -14.00 24.38 -46.68
C ILE A 40 -13.35 23.15 -46.02
N TYR A 41 -12.96 22.15 -46.80
CA TYR A 41 -12.33 20.93 -46.28
C TYR A 41 -10.97 21.23 -45.62
N LYS A 42 -10.14 22.08 -46.24
CA LYS A 42 -8.86 22.50 -45.66
C LYS A 42 -9.07 23.26 -44.34
N ILE A 43 -10.04 24.18 -44.30
CA ILE A 43 -10.37 24.92 -43.07
C ILE A 43 -10.86 23.97 -41.97
N ALA A 44 -11.75 23.04 -42.30
CA ALA A 44 -12.23 22.03 -41.36
C ALA A 44 -11.09 21.16 -40.82
N THR A 45 -10.15 20.75 -41.68
CA THR A 45 -8.98 19.95 -41.29
C THR A 45 -8.09 20.70 -40.30
N VAL A 46 -7.84 21.99 -40.54
CA VAL A 46 -7.05 22.84 -39.63
C VAL A 46 -7.75 23.01 -38.27
N ILE A 47 -9.08 23.17 -38.28
CA ILE A 47 -9.88 23.29 -37.05
C ILE A 47 -9.83 21.99 -36.24
N ILE A 48 -10.06 20.83 -36.88
CA ILE A 48 -10.01 19.52 -36.22
C ILE A 48 -8.61 19.25 -35.64
N ALA A 49 -7.54 19.54 -36.40
CA ALA A 49 -6.18 19.40 -35.91
C ALA A 49 -5.91 20.29 -34.68
N SER A 50 -6.44 21.51 -34.67
CA SER A 50 -6.31 22.46 -33.55
C SER A 50 -7.05 21.96 -32.31
N PHE A 51 -8.27 21.43 -32.46
CA PHE A 51 -9.02 20.83 -31.36
C PHE A 51 -8.31 19.60 -30.80
N ASN A 52 -7.78 18.72 -31.65
CA ASN A 52 -7.06 17.54 -31.20
C ASN A 52 -5.78 17.91 -30.45
N ALA A 53 -5.03 18.90 -30.94
CA ALA A 53 -3.85 19.43 -30.24
C ALA A 53 -4.23 20.03 -28.87
N TRP A 54 -5.33 20.78 -28.81
CA TRP A 54 -5.86 21.33 -27.57
C TRP A 54 -6.28 20.24 -26.57
N PHE A 55 -7.03 19.23 -27.02
CA PHE A 55 -7.45 18.11 -26.18
C PHE A 55 -6.25 17.32 -25.65
N ALA A 56 -5.26 17.03 -26.50
CA ALA A 56 -4.03 16.36 -26.10
C ALA A 56 -3.28 17.17 -25.03
N TYR A 57 -3.18 18.48 -25.20
CA TYR A 57 -2.56 19.37 -24.21
C TYR A 57 -3.30 19.38 -22.86
N VAL A 58 -4.63 19.46 -22.88
CA VAL A 58 -5.45 19.45 -21.65
C VAL A 58 -5.34 18.11 -20.92
N ILE A 59 -5.43 16.98 -21.64
CA ILE A 59 -5.28 15.64 -21.06
C ILE A 59 -3.89 15.48 -20.44
N PHE A 60 -2.84 15.89 -21.14
CA PHE A 60 -1.47 15.80 -20.64
C PHE A 60 -1.26 16.65 -19.38
N LYS A 61 -1.78 17.88 -19.36
CA LYS A 61 -1.66 18.78 -18.20
C LYS A 61 -2.42 18.24 -16.97
N LEU A 62 -3.62 17.71 -17.17
CA LEU A 62 -4.41 17.12 -16.08
C LEU A 62 -3.80 15.81 -15.57
N LYS A 63 -3.24 15.00 -16.46
CA LYS A 63 -2.57 13.74 -16.11
C LYS A 63 -1.29 13.99 -15.31
N ASN A 64 -0.42 14.89 -15.78
CA ASN A 64 0.83 15.22 -15.08
C ASN A 64 0.57 15.82 -13.69
N LYS A 65 -0.44 16.70 -13.54
CA LYS A 65 -0.75 17.28 -12.24
C LYS A 65 -1.17 16.22 -11.21
N LYS A 66 -2.06 15.30 -11.62
CA LYS A 66 -2.50 14.20 -10.75
C LYS A 66 -1.35 13.24 -10.44
N GLU A 67 -0.53 12.92 -11.44
CA GLU A 67 0.58 11.99 -11.30
C GLU A 67 1.68 12.56 -10.37
N ASP A 68 2.01 13.85 -10.48
CA ASP A 68 2.98 14.53 -9.63
C ASP A 68 2.51 14.61 -8.16
N GLU A 69 1.23 14.94 -7.92
CA GLU A 69 0.65 14.97 -6.57
C GLU A 69 0.67 13.57 -5.92
N THR A 70 0.31 12.53 -6.66
CA THR A 70 0.36 11.14 -6.16
C THR A 70 1.80 10.67 -5.91
N LYS A 71 2.73 10.99 -6.81
CA LYS A 71 4.15 10.64 -6.65
C LYS A 71 4.79 11.35 -5.46
N GLU A 72 4.43 12.61 -5.21
CA GLU A 72 4.94 13.34 -4.06
C GLU A 72 4.39 12.79 -2.74
N ALA A 73 3.10 12.44 -2.69
CA ALA A 73 2.49 11.77 -1.55
C ALA A 73 3.13 10.40 -1.28
N ASP A 74 3.29 9.58 -2.32
CA ASP A 74 3.97 8.28 -2.24
C ASP A 74 5.42 8.41 -1.79
N ARG A 75 6.14 9.43 -2.26
CA ARG A 75 7.51 9.70 -1.84
C ARG A 75 7.58 10.15 -0.38
N LYS A 76 6.67 11.01 0.08
CA LYS A 76 6.59 11.43 1.48
C LYS A 76 6.24 10.24 2.39
N LEU A 77 5.32 9.40 1.97
CA LEU A 77 4.95 8.17 2.67
C LEU A 77 6.12 7.17 2.69
N ALA A 78 6.86 7.02 1.59
CA ALA A 78 8.06 6.18 1.54
C ALA A 78 9.18 6.73 2.44
N LEU A 79 9.42 8.03 2.44
CA LEU A 79 10.40 8.67 3.33
C LEU A 79 9.98 8.55 4.80
N MET A 80 8.70 8.73 5.11
CA MET A 80 8.16 8.56 6.46
C MET A 80 8.25 7.10 6.89
N LYS A 81 7.93 6.14 6.01
CA LYS A 81 8.16 4.71 6.23
C LYS A 81 9.62 4.44 6.53
N THR A 82 10.56 4.86 5.69
CA THR A 82 11.99 4.60 5.90
C THR A 82 12.50 5.26 7.18
N LEU A 83 12.20 6.53 7.41
CA LEU A 83 12.75 7.26 8.57
C LEU A 83 12.13 6.83 9.89
N VAL A 84 10.83 6.61 9.93
CA VAL A 84 10.12 6.25 11.17
C VAL A 84 10.17 4.74 11.40
N LEU A 85 10.00 3.92 10.36
CA LEU A 85 10.01 2.47 10.55
C LEU A 85 11.42 1.92 10.76
N ASP A 86 12.44 2.31 9.98
CA ASP A 86 13.79 1.73 10.14
C ASP A 86 14.42 2.07 11.50
N TYR A 87 14.20 3.30 11.99
CA TYR A 87 14.70 3.70 13.30
C TYR A 87 13.96 2.97 14.43
N ASN A 88 12.64 2.83 14.32
CA ASN A 88 11.82 2.26 15.38
C ASN A 88 11.73 0.73 15.34
N LEU A 89 12.08 0.08 14.23
CA LEU A 89 12.16 -1.38 14.11
C LEU A 89 13.09 -1.99 15.17
N LYS A 90 14.15 -1.27 15.56
CA LYS A 90 15.02 -1.69 16.66
C LYS A 90 14.21 -1.92 17.95
N HIS A 91 13.26 -1.05 18.28
CA HIS A 91 12.42 -1.21 19.47
C HIS A 91 11.52 -2.44 19.37
N MET A 92 10.99 -2.74 18.19
CA MET A 92 10.22 -3.97 17.96
C MET A 92 11.08 -5.23 18.15
N TYR A 93 12.31 -5.25 17.63
CA TYR A 93 13.21 -6.39 17.81
C TYR A 93 13.66 -6.54 19.26
N SER A 94 14.03 -5.45 19.93
CA SER A 94 14.36 -5.46 21.36
C SER A 94 13.20 -5.98 22.20
N PHE A 95 11.97 -5.57 21.92
CA PHE A 95 10.79 -6.14 22.59
C PHE A 95 10.72 -7.66 22.48
N PHE A 96 10.97 -8.23 21.29
CA PHE A 96 10.93 -9.69 21.13
C PHE A 96 12.05 -10.39 21.90
N ASP A 97 13.23 -9.79 21.94
CA ASP A 97 14.39 -10.31 22.66
C ASP A 97 14.19 -10.25 24.18
N ASP A 98 13.55 -9.19 24.68
CA ASP A 98 13.22 -9.04 26.10
C ASP A 98 12.06 -9.97 26.50
N LEU A 99 11.00 -10.02 25.70
CA LEU A 99 9.83 -10.85 25.97
C LEU A 99 10.20 -12.34 26.06
N ILE A 100 11.06 -12.85 25.16
CA ILE A 100 11.43 -14.27 25.18
C ILE A 100 12.26 -14.63 26.42
N VAL A 101 13.00 -13.69 27.00
CA VAL A 101 13.71 -13.91 28.27
C VAL A 101 12.70 -14.17 29.39
N HIS A 102 11.71 -13.29 29.54
CA HIS A 102 10.65 -13.47 30.54
C HIS A 102 9.80 -14.72 30.31
N LEU A 103 9.44 -15.01 29.05
CA LEU A 103 8.67 -16.22 28.73
C LEU A 103 9.44 -17.51 29.06
N ASN A 104 10.76 -17.54 28.86
CA ASN A 104 11.57 -18.71 29.19
C ASN A 104 11.60 -19.02 30.69
N GLU A 105 11.33 -18.05 31.57
CA GLU A 105 11.21 -18.29 33.01
C GLU A 105 10.04 -19.21 33.35
N LEU A 106 8.97 -19.24 32.53
CA LEU A 106 7.81 -20.12 32.70
C LEU A 106 8.14 -21.60 32.55
N LYS A 107 9.32 -21.93 31.99
CA LYS A 107 9.84 -23.31 31.94
C LYS A 107 10.26 -23.82 33.33
N GLN A 108 10.45 -22.92 34.30
CA GLN A 108 10.82 -23.28 35.66
C GLN A 108 9.59 -23.66 36.49
N LYS A 109 9.68 -24.76 37.24
CA LYS A 109 8.55 -25.29 38.02
C LYS A 109 8.02 -24.32 39.09
N ASN A 110 8.89 -23.48 39.65
CA ASN A 110 8.57 -22.54 40.72
C ASN A 110 8.58 -21.08 40.22
N ALA A 111 8.39 -20.87 38.92
CA ALA A 111 8.33 -19.54 38.33
C ALA A 111 7.21 -18.72 39.00
N ASN A 112 7.51 -17.47 39.37
CA ASN A 112 6.48 -16.57 39.85
C ASN A 112 5.68 -16.04 38.66
N LYS A 113 4.62 -16.76 38.30
CA LYS A 113 3.73 -16.43 37.17
C LYS A 113 3.22 -14.98 37.23
N LYS A 114 2.94 -14.46 38.43
CA LYS A 114 2.42 -13.10 38.63
C LYS A 114 3.47 -12.04 38.31
N ASP A 115 4.71 -12.25 38.74
CA ASP A 115 5.81 -11.31 38.43
C ASP A 115 6.11 -11.35 36.94
N ILE A 116 6.15 -12.53 36.33
CA ILE A 116 6.35 -12.71 34.89
C ILE A 116 5.23 -12.03 34.09
N GLU A 117 3.97 -12.19 34.49
CA GLU A 117 2.84 -11.51 33.86
C GLU A 117 3.00 -9.97 33.91
N GLN A 118 3.44 -9.41 35.04
CA GLN A 118 3.71 -7.98 35.17
C GLN A 118 4.84 -7.50 34.24
N HIS A 119 5.91 -8.28 34.12
CA HIS A 119 6.99 -8.00 33.18
C HIS A 119 6.50 -8.02 31.74
N ILE A 120 5.74 -9.04 31.35
CA ILE A 120 5.12 -9.15 30.02
C ILE A 120 4.25 -7.92 29.72
N GLN A 121 3.36 -7.54 30.64
CA GLN A 121 2.51 -6.35 30.45
C GLN A 121 3.35 -5.07 30.28
N THR A 122 4.48 -4.97 30.99
CA THR A 122 5.41 -3.85 30.85
C THR A 122 6.10 -3.84 29.48
N ASP A 123 6.51 -5.01 28.98
CA ASP A 123 7.12 -5.15 27.66
C ASP A 123 6.13 -4.72 26.55
N PHE A 124 4.87 -5.16 26.63
CA PHE A 124 3.82 -4.75 25.69
C PHE A 124 3.54 -3.26 25.76
N LYS A 125 3.53 -2.67 26.95
CA LYS A 125 3.38 -1.22 27.11
C LYS A 125 4.55 -0.47 26.45
N SER A 126 5.78 -0.94 26.66
CA SER A 126 6.98 -0.36 26.05
C SER A 126 6.95 -0.46 24.52
N LEU A 127 6.53 -1.60 23.96
CA LEU A 127 6.31 -1.78 22.53
C LEU A 127 5.26 -0.79 22.01
N ASN A 128 4.14 -0.65 22.72
CA ASN A 128 3.08 0.26 22.31
C ASN A 128 3.57 1.71 22.26
N GLU A 129 4.24 2.18 23.30
CA GLU A 129 4.74 3.55 23.41
C GLU A 129 5.88 3.85 22.43
N SER A 130 6.82 2.91 22.27
CA SER A 130 8.06 3.13 21.51
C SER A 130 7.94 2.76 20.03
N PHE A 131 6.95 1.96 19.64
CA PHE A 131 6.80 1.48 18.26
C PHE A 131 5.39 1.67 17.72
N ILE A 132 4.38 1.01 18.30
CA ILE A 132 3.04 0.93 17.68
C ILE A 132 2.40 2.33 17.57
N ASN A 133 2.44 3.15 18.63
CA ASN A 133 1.86 4.50 18.60
C ASN A 133 2.47 5.39 17.50
N LEU A 134 3.75 5.20 17.17
CA LEU A 134 4.41 5.96 16.12
C LEU A 134 3.88 5.60 14.73
N LEU A 135 3.38 4.37 14.56
CA LEU A 135 2.73 3.96 13.31
C LEU A 135 1.46 4.75 13.04
N ALA A 136 0.79 5.32 14.05
CA ALA A 136 -0.39 6.16 13.84
C ALA A 136 -0.07 7.43 13.04
N ALA A 137 1.16 7.93 13.14
CA ALA A 137 1.65 9.03 12.32
C ALA A 137 1.94 8.59 10.88
N ILE A 138 2.21 7.30 10.67
CA ILE A 138 2.49 6.73 9.34
C ILE A 138 1.20 6.39 8.61
N ASP A 139 0.36 5.59 9.27
CA ASP A 139 -0.87 5.04 8.73
C ASP A 139 -1.77 4.48 9.84
N LEU A 140 -3.02 4.95 9.85
CA LEU A 140 -3.98 4.55 10.88
C LEU A 140 -4.42 3.09 10.76
N ASN A 141 -4.44 2.52 9.56
CA ASN A 141 -4.84 1.13 9.34
C ASN A 141 -3.74 0.18 9.85
N LEU A 142 -2.49 0.44 9.47
CA LEU A 142 -1.32 -0.29 9.95
C LEU A 142 -1.21 -0.22 11.47
N HIS A 143 -1.36 0.98 12.04
CA HIS A 143 -1.40 1.18 13.48
C HIS A 143 -2.46 0.29 14.15
N SER A 144 -3.70 0.37 13.65
CA SER A 144 -4.82 -0.37 14.24
C SER A 144 -4.64 -1.89 14.11
N GLU A 145 -4.12 -2.36 12.97
CA GLU A 145 -3.86 -3.77 12.75
C GLU A 145 -2.77 -4.32 13.68
N LEU A 146 -1.64 -3.59 13.83
CA LEU A 146 -0.56 -4.01 14.73
C LEU A 146 -0.97 -3.94 16.20
N LEU A 147 -1.69 -2.89 16.58
CA LEU A 147 -2.22 -2.75 17.94
C LEU A 147 -3.14 -3.92 18.28
N GLN A 148 -4.08 -4.26 17.39
CA GLN A 148 -4.99 -5.37 17.60
C GLN A 148 -4.26 -6.71 17.69
N LYS A 149 -3.26 -6.96 16.84
CA LYS A 149 -2.44 -8.19 16.92
C LYS A 149 -1.67 -8.25 18.24
N SER A 150 -1.11 -7.14 18.69
CA SER A 150 -0.39 -7.00 19.94
C SER A 150 -1.28 -7.31 21.15
N ASP A 151 -2.45 -6.66 21.22
CA ASP A 151 -3.43 -6.85 22.29
C ASP A 151 -3.96 -8.29 22.34
N ASN A 152 -4.36 -8.84 21.18
CA ASN A 152 -4.84 -10.23 21.11
C ASN A 152 -3.79 -11.24 21.59
N PHE A 153 -2.52 -11.02 21.24
CA PHE A 153 -1.44 -11.90 21.66
C PHE A 153 -1.13 -11.75 23.15
N ARG A 154 -1.10 -10.51 23.67
CA ARG A 154 -0.95 -10.23 25.11
C ARG A 154 -2.04 -10.92 25.91
N ASP A 155 -3.29 -10.73 25.52
CA ASP A 155 -4.44 -11.26 26.27
C ASP A 155 -4.41 -12.78 26.29
N LYS A 156 -4.05 -13.42 25.16
CA LYS A 156 -3.84 -14.87 25.09
C LYS A 156 -2.68 -15.36 25.97
N LEU A 157 -1.56 -14.62 26.03
CA LEU A 157 -0.45 -14.96 26.92
C LEU A 157 -0.87 -14.87 28.39
N VAL A 158 -1.54 -13.78 28.77
CA VAL A 158 -2.02 -13.57 30.15
C VAL A 158 -3.01 -14.66 30.55
N GLU A 159 -3.96 -15.02 29.68
CA GLU A 159 -4.89 -16.13 29.88
C GLU A 159 -4.14 -17.46 30.10
N ASN A 160 -3.21 -17.80 29.22
CA ASN A 160 -2.43 -19.04 29.30
C ASN A 160 -1.53 -19.12 30.54
N ILE A 161 -0.98 -18.00 30.98
CA ILE A 161 -0.12 -17.91 32.18
C ILE A 161 -0.96 -18.03 33.44
N GLY A 162 -2.09 -17.31 33.49
CA GLY A 162 -3.01 -17.25 34.62
C GLY A 162 -3.78 -18.54 34.89
N ASP A 163 -3.84 -19.47 33.93
CA ASP A 163 -4.48 -20.77 34.14
C ASP A 163 -3.70 -21.65 35.13
N GLU A 164 -4.26 -21.84 36.34
CA GLU A 164 -3.70 -22.70 37.39
C GLU A 164 -3.73 -24.19 37.01
N GLY A 165 -4.60 -24.60 36.08
CA GLY A 165 -4.68 -25.96 35.55
C GLY A 165 -3.57 -26.30 34.56
N ILE A 166 -2.79 -25.31 34.11
CA ILE A 166 -1.76 -25.48 33.08
C ILE A 166 -0.36 -25.39 33.70
N ASN A 167 0.38 -26.48 33.51
CA ASN A 167 1.79 -26.61 33.88
C ASN A 167 2.71 -26.21 32.73
N LEU A 168 3.06 -24.92 32.65
CA LEU A 168 3.93 -24.37 31.60
C LEU A 168 5.39 -24.86 31.67
N TYR A 169 5.81 -25.49 32.78
CA TYR A 169 7.11 -26.17 32.84
C TYR A 169 7.15 -27.49 32.04
N VAL A 170 5.99 -28.00 31.62
CA VAL A 170 5.91 -29.17 30.73
C VAL A 170 6.19 -28.70 29.31
N SER A 171 7.27 -29.20 28.70
CA SER A 171 7.74 -28.72 27.38
C SER A 171 6.67 -28.69 26.30
N GLN A 172 5.80 -29.71 26.24
CA GLN A 172 4.71 -29.75 25.26
C GLN A 172 3.71 -28.61 25.46
N LYS A 173 3.35 -28.31 26.72
CA LYS A 173 2.41 -27.23 27.05
C LYS A 173 3.04 -25.86 26.88
N TYR A 174 4.32 -25.73 27.21
CA TYR A 174 5.09 -24.52 26.88
C TYR A 174 5.08 -24.25 25.37
N SER A 175 5.40 -25.26 24.57
CA SER A 175 5.47 -25.12 23.11
C SER A 175 4.13 -24.66 22.54
N GLU A 176 3.05 -25.37 22.90
CA GLU A 176 1.70 -25.14 22.39
C GLU A 176 1.12 -23.76 22.78
N LEU A 177 1.36 -23.32 24.01
CA LEU A 177 0.67 -22.17 24.60
C LEU A 177 1.51 -20.90 24.63
N ILE A 178 2.84 -21.01 24.54
CA ILE A 178 3.77 -19.88 24.66
C ILE A 178 4.66 -19.78 23.43
N GLU A 179 5.42 -20.82 23.08
CA GLU A 179 6.45 -20.76 22.03
C GLU A 179 5.86 -20.61 20.63
N ASP A 180 4.88 -21.44 20.26
CA ASP A 180 4.24 -21.39 18.95
C ASP A 180 3.46 -20.08 18.76
N PRO A 181 2.65 -19.62 19.74
CA PRO A 181 2.01 -18.31 19.67
C PRO A 181 3.01 -17.15 19.56
N TYR A 182 4.12 -17.19 20.29
CA TYR A 182 5.19 -16.18 20.21
C TYR A 182 5.84 -16.14 18.82
N CYS A 183 6.23 -17.30 18.29
CA CYS A 183 6.84 -17.41 16.96
C CYS A 183 5.88 -16.90 15.88
N LYS A 184 4.60 -17.29 15.97
CA LYS A 184 3.57 -16.82 15.06
C LYS A 184 3.35 -15.32 15.16
N PHE A 185 3.26 -14.77 16.37
CA PHE A 185 3.10 -13.33 16.57
C PHE A 185 4.28 -12.54 15.98
N LYS A 186 5.52 -12.99 16.22
CA LYS A 186 6.72 -12.39 15.63
C LYS A 186 6.68 -12.40 14.10
N GLN A 187 6.29 -13.51 13.50
CA GLN A 187 6.12 -13.63 12.04
C GLN A 187 5.01 -12.72 11.53
N ASP A 188 3.86 -12.66 12.22
CA ASP A 188 2.71 -11.85 11.83
C ASP A 188 3.04 -10.35 11.87
N MET A 189 3.76 -9.89 12.90
CA MET A 189 4.21 -8.49 13.03
C MET A 189 5.15 -8.11 11.89
N ILE A 190 6.17 -8.92 11.63
CA ILE A 190 7.11 -8.69 10.52
C ILE A 190 6.37 -8.71 9.18
N SER A 191 5.49 -9.69 8.96
CA SER A 191 4.74 -9.83 7.71
C SER A 191 3.82 -8.64 7.46
N CYS A 192 3.16 -8.12 8.50
CA CYS A 192 2.29 -6.95 8.37
C CYS A 192 3.08 -5.72 7.94
N LEU A 193 4.24 -5.48 8.57
CA LEU A 193 5.14 -4.38 8.21
C LEU A 193 5.69 -4.50 6.78
N PHE A 194 6.14 -5.68 6.38
CA PHE A 194 6.69 -5.90 5.03
C PHE A 194 5.63 -5.84 3.92
N ASN A 195 4.40 -6.30 4.20
CA ASN A 195 3.31 -6.29 3.22
C ASN A 195 2.60 -4.93 3.13
N TYR A 196 2.97 -3.95 3.96
CA TYR A 196 2.29 -2.66 4.00
C TYR A 196 2.54 -1.80 2.75
N LYS A 197 1.48 -1.59 1.96
CA LYS A 197 1.54 -0.92 0.65
C LYS A 197 1.18 0.57 0.65
N GLY A 198 0.88 1.21 1.78
CA GLY A 198 0.67 2.66 1.79
C GLY A 198 -0.68 3.15 1.27
N LYS A 199 -1.77 2.40 1.50
CA LYS A 199 -3.07 2.68 0.90
C LYS A 199 -4.07 3.21 1.90
#